data_AF-A0A4D4N379-F1
#
_entry.id   AF-A0A4D4N379-F1
#
_cell.length_a   1.000
_cell.length_b   1.000
_cell.length_c   1.000
_cell.angle_alpha   90.00
_cell.angle_beta   90.00
_cell.angle_gamma   90.00
#
_symmetry.space_group_name_H-M   'P 1'
#
loop_
_entity.id
_entity.type
_entity.pdbx_description
1 polymer ?
#
loop_
_entity_poly.entity_id
_entity_poly.type
_entity_poly.pdbx_seq_one_letter_code
_entity_poly.pdbx_strand_id
1 'polypeptide(L)' 'MEIVAAAGALKEGSAGAVLHGELERGYRSAVIFTFGGGNNEIQREIISWIGLGMPRVRR' A
#
# COMPACT_ATOMS: atom_id res chain seq x y z
N MET A 1 8.49 -6.58 -5.89
CA MET A 1 9.25 -6.33 -7.14
C MET A 1 10.38 -7.33 -7.38
N GLU A 2 10.72 -8.18 -6.40
CA GLU A 2 11.89 -9.07 -6.44
C GLU A 2 11.92 -10.04 -7.63
N ILE A 3 10.77 -10.60 -8.03
CA ILE A 3 10.67 -11.57 -9.14
C ILE A 3 11.17 -11.00 -10.48
N VAL A 4 10.96 -9.69 -10.72
CA VAL A 4 11.40 -9.02 -11.95
C VAL A 4 12.76 -8.31 -11.78
N ALA A 5 13.41 -8.50 -10.63
CA ALA A 5 14.72 -7.96 -10.28
C ALA A 5 14.86 -6.46 -10.62
N ALA A 6 15.96 -6.08 -11.26
CA ALA A 6 16.28 -4.69 -11.58
C ALA A 6 15.22 -4.01 -12.47
N ALA A 7 14.50 -4.77 -13.30
CA ALA A 7 13.46 -4.21 -14.18
C ALA A 7 12.22 -3.73 -13.40
N GLY A 8 12.02 -4.20 -12.16
CA GLY A 8 10.84 -3.84 -11.36
C GLY A 8 10.74 -2.35 -11.02
N ALA A 9 11.87 -1.65 -10.91
CA ALA A 9 11.90 -0.22 -10.60
C ALA A 9 11.80 0.68 -11.85
N LEU A 10 11.70 0.10 -13.05
CA LEU A 10 11.64 0.87 -14.29
C LEU A 10 10.24 1.44 -14.50
N LYS A 11 10.17 2.75 -14.77
CA LYS A 11 8.92 3.46 -15.06
C LYS A 11 8.42 3.11 -16.45
N GLU A 12 7.12 3.27 -16.67
CA GLU A 12 6.49 3.23 -17.99
C GLU A 12 7.27 4.12 -18.99
N GLY A 13 7.49 3.61 -20.20
CA GLY A 13 8.28 4.27 -21.24
C GLY A 13 9.80 4.09 -21.12
N SER A 14 10.32 3.51 -20.04
CA SER A 14 11.76 3.19 -19.93
C SER A 14 12.13 1.99 -20.80
N ALA A 15 13.33 2.00 -21.38
CA ALA A 15 13.88 0.82 -22.05
C ALA A 15 14.01 -0.34 -21.04
N GLY A 16 13.51 -1.53 -21.40
CA GLY A 16 13.52 -2.70 -20.52
C GLY A 16 12.43 -2.72 -19.45
N ALA A 17 11.50 -1.74 -19.44
CA ALA A 17 10.33 -1.79 -18.56
C ALA A 17 9.52 -3.07 -18.82
N VAL A 18 9.17 -3.77 -17.75
CA VAL A 18 8.34 -4.98 -17.80
C VAL A 18 6.90 -4.63 -17.44
N LEU A 19 5.94 -5.41 -17.96
CA LEU A 19 4.52 -5.26 -17.66
C LEU A 19 4.06 -3.79 -17.76
N HIS A 20 4.48 -3.09 -18.83
CA HIS A 20 4.13 -1.68 -19.06
C HIS A 20 4.41 -0.72 -17.88
N GLY A 21 5.36 -1.05 -16.98
CA GLY A 21 5.66 -0.23 -15.80
C GLY A 21 4.60 -0.28 -14.69
N GLU A 22 3.62 -1.20 -14.79
CA GLU A 22 2.49 -1.26 -13.86
C GLU A 22 2.90 -1.62 -12.43
N LEU A 23 3.92 -2.47 -12.26
CA LEU A 23 4.45 -2.84 -10.95
C LEU A 23 5.06 -1.63 -10.22
N GLU A 24 5.88 -0.83 -10.92
CA GLU A 24 6.49 0.39 -10.37
C GLU A 24 5.43 1.41 -9.98
N ARG A 25 4.49 1.66 -10.90
CA ARG A 25 3.41 2.63 -10.72
C ARG A 25 2.51 2.23 -9.55
N GLY A 26 2.12 0.95 -9.49
CA GLY A 26 1.31 0.39 -8.42
C GLY A 26 2.03 0.49 -7.06
N TYR A 27 3.32 0.14 -7.01
CA TYR A 27 4.10 0.23 -5.78
C TYR A 27 4.19 1.65 -5.23
N ARG A 28 4.48 2.65 -6.07
CA ARG A 28 4.50 4.05 -5.64
C ARG A 28 3.12 4.54 -5.16
N SER A 29 2.05 4.16 -5.86
CA SER A 29 0.68 4.55 -5.51
C SER A 29 0.20 3.89 -4.22
N ALA A 30 0.65 2.67 -3.92
CA ALA A 30 0.20 1.89 -2.76
C ALA A 30 0.37 2.62 -1.43
N VAL A 31 1.39 3.47 -1.31
CA VAL A 31 1.68 4.23 -0.09
C VAL A 31 0.52 5.15 0.30
N ILE A 32 -0.17 5.75 -0.68
CA ILE A 32 -1.30 6.66 -0.37
C ILE A 32 -2.45 5.89 0.28
N PHE A 33 -2.64 4.61 -0.04
CA PHE A 33 -3.72 3.80 0.53
C PHE A 33 -3.48 3.35 1.97
N THR A 34 -2.32 3.64 2.58
CA THR A 34 -2.12 3.36 4.01
C THR A 34 -2.73 4.42 4.92
N PHE A 35 -2.93 5.63 4.39
CA PHE A 35 -3.48 6.77 5.11
C PHE A 35 -4.74 7.38 4.46
N GLY A 36 -4.83 7.33 3.13
CA GLY A 36 -5.99 7.79 2.36
C GLY A 36 -7.21 6.90 2.57
N GLY A 37 -8.38 7.50 2.72
CA GLY A 37 -9.62 6.76 3.02
C GLY A 37 -9.71 6.27 4.48
N GLY A 38 -8.82 6.74 5.36
CA GLY A 38 -8.79 6.40 6.78
C GLY A 38 -7.51 5.64 7.12
N ASN A 39 -6.69 6.25 7.97
CA ASN A 39 -5.36 5.76 8.30
C ASN A 39 -5.37 4.38 8.98
N ASN A 40 -4.41 3.53 8.63
CA ASN A 40 -4.34 2.14 9.07
C ASN A 40 -4.37 1.98 10.60
N GLU A 41 -3.76 2.89 11.36
CA GLU A 41 -3.84 2.88 12.82
C GLU A 41 -5.27 3.07 13.32
N ILE A 42 -6.05 3.96 12.69
CA ILE A 42 -7.44 4.21 13.05
C ILE A 42 -8.32 3.04 12.62
N GLN A 43 -8.09 2.48 11.44
CA GLN A 43 -8.81 1.29 10.98
C GLN A 43 -8.56 0.09 11.91
N ARG A 44 -7.31 -0.12 12.35
CA ARG A 44 -7.00 -1.14 13.37
C ARG A 44 -7.70 -0.88 14.69
N GLU A 45 -7.82 0.37 15.13
CA GLU A 45 -8.60 0.71 16.33
C GLU A 45 -10.09 0.42 16.17
N ILE A 46 -10.67 0.70 14.99
CA ILE A 46 -12.07 0.37 14.68
C ILE A 46 -12.28 -1.14 14.72
N ILE A 47 -11.37 -1.93 14.12
CA ILE A 47 -11.43 -3.40 14.16
C ILE A 47 -11.35 -3.90 15.61
N SER A 48 -10.41 -3.40 16.41
CA SER A 48 -10.28 -3.81 17.81
C SER A 48 -11.51 -3.45 18.64
N TRP A 49 -12.06 -2.24 18.47
CA TRP A 49 -13.21 -1.79 19.24
C TRP A 49 -14.52 -2.46 18.80
N ILE A 50 -14.86 -2.37 17.51
CA ILE A 50 -16.14 -2.82 16.99
C ILE A 50 -16.08 -4.31 16.64
N GLY A 51 -15.02 -4.74 15.96
CA GLY A 51 -14.88 -6.12 15.49
C GLY A 51 -14.53 -7.11 16.61
N LEU A 52 -13.74 -6.70 17.59
CA LEU A 52 -13.28 -7.57 18.68
C LEU A 52 -13.87 -7.22 20.06
N GLY A 53 -14.68 -6.16 20.17
CA GLY A 53 -15.32 -5.76 21.43
C GLY A 53 -14.37 -5.22 22.50
N MET A 54 -13.14 -4.82 22.11
CA MET A 54 -12.17 -4.29 23.06
C MET A 54 -12.57 -2.88 23.52
N PRO A 55 -12.22 -2.47 24.76
CA PRO A 55 -12.41 -1.09 25.19
C PRO A 55 -11.73 -0.10 24.24
N ARG A 56 -12.44 0.97 23.91
CA ARG A 56 -11.89 2.03 23.05
C ARG A 56 -10.74 2.74 23.77
N VAL A 57 -9.57 2.79 23.12
CA VAL A 57 -8.42 3.57 23.60
C VAL A 57 -8.82 5.05 23.63
N ARG A 58 -8.67 5.70 24.79
CA ARG A 58 -8.82 7.16 24.90
C ARG A 58 -7.51 7.80 24.47
N ARG A 59 -7.58 8.75 23.55
CA ARG A 59 -6.47 9.59 23.10
C ARG A 59 -6.80 11.04 23.41
#